data_AF-A0A848YBS2-F1
#
_entry.id   AF-A0A848YBS2-F1
#
_cell.length_a   1.000
_cell.length_b   1.000
_cell.length_c   1.000
_cell.angle_alpha   90.00
_cell.angle_beta   90.00
_cell.angle_gamma   90.00
#
_symmetry.space_group_name_H-M   'P 1'
#
loop_
_entity.id
_entity.type
_entity.pdbx_description
1 polymer ?
#
loop_
_entity_poly.entity_id
_entity_poly.type
_entity_poly.pdbx_seq_one_letter_code
_entity_poly.pdbx_strand_id
1 'polypeptide(L)' 'MKYWLVIFVLSEGVWVSGAEMPNSGWSPRKYESLQVCKTRRNFAAKLVKQIGKTQTKHFCTRAPGATLAELEKAEAQ' A
#
# COMPACT_ATOMS: atom_id res chain seq x y z
N MET A 1 -18.95 2.01 -3.85
CA MET A 1 -17.65 2.46 -4.41
C MET A 1 -16.55 1.54 -3.90
N LYS A 2 -15.62 1.07 -4.75
CA LYS A 2 -14.53 0.18 -4.34
C LYS A 2 -13.37 0.97 -3.69
N TYR A 3 -12.62 0.32 -2.82
CA TYR A 3 -11.38 0.82 -2.22
C TYR A 3 -10.18 0.02 -2.71
N TRP A 4 -9.03 0.66 -2.81
CA TRP A 4 -7.79 0.09 -3.30
C TRP A 4 -6.76 0.08 -2.20
N LEU A 5 -6.10 -1.07 -2.00
CA LEU A 5 -4.87 -1.16 -1.22
C LEU A 5 -3.70 -0.90 -2.15
N VAL A 6 -2.97 0.19 -1.87
CA VAL A 6 -1.73 0.54 -2.56
C VAL A 6 -0.57 0.25 -1.62
N ILE A 7 0.49 -0.36 -2.16
CA ILE A 7 1.67 -0.79 -1.42
C ILE A 7 2.86 -0.03 -1.97
N PHE A 8 3.64 0.57 -1.07
CA PHE A 8 4.92 1.20 -1.37
C PHE A 8 6.02 0.45 -0.64
N VAL A 9 7.15 0.26 -1.30
CA VAL A 9 8.30 -0.46 -0.76
C VAL A 9 9.51 0.46 -0.84
N LEU A 10 10.32 0.48 0.22
CA LEU A 10 11.56 1.23 0.24
C LEU A 10 12.63 0.43 -0.53
N SER A 11 13.04 0.94 -1.69
CA SER A 11 14.10 0.37 -2.53
C SER A 11 15.19 1.42 -2.72
N GLU A 12 16.44 1.09 -2.41
CA GLU A 12 17.59 2.00 -2.57
C GLU A 12 17.40 3.39 -1.91
N GLY A 13 16.67 3.45 -0.79
CA GLY A 13 16.37 4.70 -0.09
C GLY A 13 15.20 5.51 -0.66
N VAL A 14 14.57 5.04 -1.74
CA VAL A 14 13.41 5.69 -2.36
C VAL A 14 12.16 4.83 -2.17
N TRP A 15 11.04 5.48 -1.84
CA TRP A 15 9.74 4.81 -1.80
C TRP A 15 9.19 4.67 -3.21
N VAL A 16 9.04 3.43 -3.67
CA VAL A 16 8.54 3.11 -5.00
C VAL A 16 7.19 2.40 -4.88
N SER A 17 6.25 2.73 -5.77
CA SER A 17 4.97 2.02 -5.81
C SER A 17 5.22 0.56 -6.18
N GLY A 18 4.59 -0.37 -5.48
CA GLY A 18 4.63 -1.79 -5.84
C GLY A 18 4.19 -2.02 -7.28
N ALA A 19 3.26 -1.19 -7.79
CA ALA A 19 2.81 -1.22 -9.19
C ALA A 19 3.94 -1.00 -10.21
N GLU A 20 4.98 -0.27 -9.82
CA GLU A 20 6.14 0.07 -10.66
C GLU A 20 7.25 -0.96 -10.56
N MET A 21 7.05 -2.04 -9.79
CA MET A 21 8.01 -3.13 -9.63
C MET A 21 7.56 -4.35 -10.45
N PRO A 22 7.89 -4.44 -11.75
CA PRO A 22 7.33 -5.43 -12.68
C PRO A 22 7.59 -6.89 -12.28
N ASN A 23 8.71 -7.17 -11.62
CA ASN A 23 9.13 -8.53 -11.25
C ASN A 23 8.70 -8.95 -9.83
N SER A 24 7.98 -8.08 -9.12
CA SER A 24 7.70 -8.27 -7.70
C SER A 24 6.29 -8.79 -7.39
N GLY A 25 5.40 -8.77 -8.39
CA GLY A 25 4.00 -9.18 -8.25
C GLY A 25 3.17 -8.25 -7.36
N TRP A 26 3.70 -7.11 -6.93
CA TRP A 26 2.96 -6.12 -6.16
C TRP A 26 2.10 -5.27 -7.11
N SER A 27 0.81 -5.20 -6.85
CA SER A 27 -0.11 -4.34 -7.60
C SER A 27 -1.21 -3.82 -6.69
N PRO A 28 -1.78 -2.64 -6.96
CA PRO A 28 -2.95 -2.17 -6.24
C PRO A 28 -4.07 -3.19 -6.31
N ARG A 29 -4.71 -3.49 -5.18
CA ARG A 29 -5.83 -4.44 -5.11
C ARG A 29 -7.13 -3.78 -4.70
N LYS A 30 -8.20 -4.05 -5.44
CA LYS A 30 -9.54 -3.55 -5.16
C LYS A 30 -10.27 -4.39 -4.10
N TYR A 31 -11.06 -3.71 -3.28
CA TYR A 31 -11.88 -4.26 -2.19
C TYR A 31 -13.26 -3.58 -2.19
N GLU A 32 -14.26 -4.30 -1.69
CA GLU A 32 -15.65 -3.86 -1.71
C GLU A 32 -15.95 -2.72 -0.71
N SER A 33 -15.17 -2.59 0.36
CA SER A 33 -15.36 -1.53 1.36
C SER A 33 -14.04 -1.06 1.99
N LEU A 34 -14.08 0.13 2.62
CA LEU A 34 -12.94 0.68 3.36
C LEU A 34 -12.52 -0.25 4.51
N GLN A 35 -13.48 -0.85 5.21
CA GLN A 35 -13.20 -1.75 6.32
C GLN A 35 -12.45 -3.00 5.85
N VAL A 36 -12.87 -3.60 4.73
CA VAL A 36 -12.17 -4.74 4.15
C VAL A 36 -10.74 -4.35 3.73
N CYS A 37 -10.58 -3.17 3.12
CA CYS A 37 -9.25 -2.66 2.76
C CYS A 37 -8.36 -2.47 4.00
N LYS A 38 -8.86 -1.81 5.06
CA LYS A 38 -8.11 -1.58 6.30
C LYS A 38 -7.71 -2.90 6.99
N THR A 39 -8.62 -3.88 7.03
CA THR A 39 -8.30 -5.22 7.57
C THR A 39 -7.16 -5.87 6.80
N ARG A 40 -7.18 -5.81 5.46
CA ARG A 40 -6.12 -6.36 4.62
C ARG A 40 -4.81 -5.59 4.72
N ARG A 41 -4.88 -4.26 4.82
CA ARG A 41 -3.74 -3.38 5.11
C ARG A 41 -3.03 -3.78 6.41
N ASN A 42 -3.80 -3.94 7.48
CA ASN A 42 -3.27 -4.30 8.79
C ASN A 42 -2.68 -5.71 8.79
N PHE A 43 -3.31 -6.65 8.08
CA PHE A 43 -2.78 -8.00 7.88
C PHE A 43 -1.43 -7.97 7.15
N ALA A 44 -1.33 -7.24 6.03
CA ALA A 44 -0.09 -7.09 5.28
C ALA A 44 1.03 -6.46 6.13
N ALA A 45 0.73 -5.38 6.85
CA ALA A 45 1.68 -4.72 7.75
C ALA A 45 2.19 -5.66 8.87
N LYS A 46 1.35 -6.54 9.40
CA LYS A 46 1.75 -7.54 10.40
C LYS A 46 2.64 -8.63 9.81
N LEU A 47 2.30 -9.16 8.64
CA LEU A 47 3.11 -10.18 7.97
C LEU A 47 4.49 -9.65 7.58
N VAL A 48 4.58 -8.43 7.03
CA VAL A 48 5.87 -7.86 6.62
C VAL A 48 6.77 -7.64 7.83
N LYS A 49 6.23 -7.22 8.98
CA LYS A 49 7.01 -7.11 10.23
C LYS A 49 7.65 -8.43 10.67
N GLN A 50 7.05 -9.57 10.32
CA GLN A 50 7.55 -10.88 10.72
C GLN A 50 8.59 -11.44 9.73
N ILE A 51 8.60 -10.98 8.48
CA ILE A 51 9.33 -11.63 7.37
C ILE A 51 10.40 -10.73 6.75
N GLY A 52 10.19 -9.41 6.73
CA GLY A 52 11.02 -8.48 5.94
C GLY A 52 11.86 -7.53 6.78
N LYS A 53 13.12 -7.31 6.36
CA LYS A 53 13.96 -6.18 6.81
C LYS A 53 13.59 -4.86 6.11
N THR A 54 12.84 -4.93 5.02
CA THR A 54 12.50 -3.79 4.17
C THR A 54 11.29 -3.04 4.72
N GLN A 55 11.43 -1.72 4.88
CA GLN A 55 10.29 -0.88 5.25
C GLN A 55 9.26 -0.87 4.12
N THR A 56 8.00 -1.13 4.46
CA THR A 56 6.86 -1.07 3.53
C THR A 56 5.77 -0.15 4.08
N LYS A 57 5.12 0.59 3.20
CA LYS A 57 3.96 1.43 3.51
C LYS A 57 2.74 0.94 2.76
N HIS A 58 1.59 1.00 3.40
CA HIS A 58 0.34 0.46 2.87
C HIS A 58 -0.77 1.50 3.06
N PHE A 59 -1.50 1.82 2.00
CA PHE A 59 -2.54 2.85 2.03
C PHE A 59 -3.84 2.32 1.44
N CYS A 60 -4.96 2.74 2.02
CA CYS A 60 -6.28 2.49 1.46
C CYS A 60 -6.81 3.76 0.81
N THR A 61 -7.15 3.71 -0.47
CA THR A 61 -7.61 4.87 -1.25
C THR A 61 -8.74 4.50 -2.19
N ARG A 62 -9.48 5.49 -2.70
CA ARG A 62 -10.47 5.27 -3.76
C ARG A 62 -9.85 5.33 -5.16
N ALA A 63 -8.63 5.85 -5.29
CA ALA A 63 -7.91 6.01 -6.54
C ALA A 63 -6.72 5.04 -6.63
N PRO A 64 -6.69 4.09 -7.59
CA PRO A 64 -5.62 3.10 -7.69
C PRO A 64 -4.25 3.71 -8.04
N GLY A 65 -4.22 4.90 -8.64
CA GLY A 65 -3.01 5.61 -9.04
C GLY A 65 -2.66 6.81 -8.15
N ALA A 66 -3.20 6.88 -6.93
CA ALA A 66 -2.83 7.95 -6.00
C ALA A 66 -1.35 7.88 -5.66
N THR A 67 -0.68 9.02 -5.71
CA THR A 67 0.75 9.15 -5.40
C THR A 67 0.99 9.01 -3.90
N LEU A 68 2.21 8.64 -3.51
CA LEU A 68 2.58 8.51 -2.10
C LEU A 68 2.32 9.82 -1.33
N ALA A 69 2.69 10.97 -1.91
CA ALA A 69 2.56 12.28 -1.27
C ALA A 69 1.08 12.65 -0.99
N GLU A 70 0.16 12.29 -1.88
CA GLU A 70 -1.28 12.50 -1.67
C GLU A 70 -1.81 11.63 -0.53
N LEU A 71 -1.35 10.37 -0.49
CA LEU A 71 -1.80 9.40 0.51
C LEU A 71 -1.27 9.72 1.91
N GLU A 72 -0.03 10.17 2.03
CA GLU A 72 0.56 10.57 3.32
C GLU A 72 -0.12 11.81 3.90
N LYS A 73 -0.47 12.79 3.06
CA LYS A 73 -1.25 13.97 3.49
C LYS A 73 -2.63 13.58 4.02
N ALA A 74 -3.29 12.62 3.39
CA ALA A 74 -4.62 12.17 3.79
C ALA A 74 -4.62 11.34 5.08
N GLU A 75 -3.51 10.68 5.44
CA GLU A 75 -3.40 9.90 6.69
C GLU A 75 -2.98 10.74 7.90
N ALA A 76 -2.44 11.94 7.68
CA ALA A 76 -2.06 12.88 8.73
C ALA A 76 -3.22 13.75 9.25
N GLN A 77 -4.40 13.64 8.62
CA GLN A 77 -5.65 14.32 8.96
C GLN A 77 -6.60 13.39 9.74
#